data_AF-A0AAW5REB9-F1
#
_entry.id   AF-A0AAW5REB9-F1
#
_cell.length_a   1.000
_cell.length_b   1.000
_cell.length_c   1.000
_cell.angle_alpha   90.00
_cell.angle_beta   90.00
_cell.angle_gamma   90.00
#
_symmetry.space_group_name_H-M   'P 1'
#
loop_
_entity.id
_entity.type
_entity.pdbx_description
1 polymer ?
#
loop_
_entity_poly.entity_id
_entity_poly.type
_entity_poly.pdbx_seq_one_letter_code
_entity_poly.pdbx_strand_id
1 'polypeptide(L)'
;MNPVRQFLDAHPVAWFFARLTAVALLVWWIHHSGYSSGAHDKGLEWSEKWNKQAAELATARADAVTAAREVEQRRQADIEKVRQDAEQEIARAESDAAAASAVAAGLHEQARRLAARANQCASHTGSAQPGETARQPAVVLADLLSRADARAGELARAYDRARASGLACERAYHSLISQQ
;
A
#
# COMPACT_ATOMS: atom_id res chain seq x y z
N MET A 1 -69.76 14.79 72.08
CA MET A 1 -68.39 14.64 72.62
C MET A 1 -67.53 14.00 71.54
N ASN A 2 -66.51 14.69 71.04
CA ASN A 2 -65.68 14.19 69.95
C ASN A 2 -64.52 13.38 70.56
N PRO A 3 -64.49 12.04 70.44
CA PRO A 3 -63.53 11.17 71.14
C PRO A 3 -62.07 11.48 70.77
N VAL A 4 -61.87 12.14 69.64
CA VAL A 4 -60.56 12.62 69.19
C VAL A 4 -59.98 13.66 70.15
N ARG A 5 -60.80 14.57 70.70
CA ARG A 5 -60.34 15.66 71.59
C ARG A 5 -59.90 15.16 72.97
N GLN A 6 -60.54 14.14 73.53
CA GLN A 6 -60.15 13.58 74.82
C GLN A 6 -58.86 12.73 74.74
N PHE A 7 -58.60 12.10 73.60
CA PHE A 7 -57.35 11.33 73.40
C PHE A 7 -56.14 12.23 73.12
N LEU A 8 -56.38 13.43 72.58
CA LEU A 8 -55.36 14.48 72.36
C LEU A 8 -54.76 15.01 73.67
N ASP A 9 -55.54 15.06 74.76
CA ASP A 9 -55.08 15.57 76.06
C ASP A 9 -54.40 14.49 76.94
N ALA A 10 -54.53 13.20 76.59
CA ALA A 10 -54.01 12.08 77.40
C ALA A 10 -52.51 11.79 77.18
N HIS A 11 -51.95 12.12 76.00
CA HIS A 11 -50.54 11.86 75.66
C HIS A 11 -49.88 13.02 74.91
N PRO A 12 -49.73 14.21 75.55
CA PRO A 12 -49.20 15.42 74.91
C PRO A 12 -47.77 15.22 74.35
N VAL A 13 -46.98 14.36 74.98
CA VAL A 13 -45.62 14.01 74.57
C VAL A 13 -45.61 13.16 73.29
N ALA A 14 -46.54 12.21 73.14
CA ALA A 14 -46.62 11.36 71.95
C ALA A 14 -47.00 12.16 70.70
N TRP A 15 -47.92 13.13 70.85
CA TRP A 15 -48.31 14.04 69.77
C TRP A 15 -47.20 15.03 69.39
N PHE A 16 -46.38 15.44 70.36
CA PHE A 16 -45.21 16.27 70.10
C PHE A 16 -44.17 15.53 69.23
N PHE A 17 -43.85 14.28 69.57
CA PHE A 17 -42.95 13.45 68.76
C PHE A 17 -43.54 13.14 67.38
N ALA A 18 -44.84 12.86 67.27
CA ALA A 18 -45.50 12.63 65.97
C ALA A 18 -45.44 13.88 65.06
N ARG A 19 -45.55 15.09 65.61
CA ARG A 19 -45.37 16.33 64.84
C ARG A 19 -43.91 16.54 64.44
N LEU A 20 -42.96 16.26 65.31
CA LEU A 20 -41.53 16.38 65.00
C LEU A 20 -41.08 15.41 63.90
N THR A 21 -41.52 14.16 63.94
CA THR A 21 -41.22 13.19 62.88
C THR A 21 -41.86 13.58 61.56
N ALA A 22 -43.12 14.07 61.58
CA ALA A 22 -43.77 14.58 60.38
C ALA A 22 -43.02 15.78 59.76
N VAL A 23 -42.57 16.73 60.59
CA VAL A 23 -41.77 17.88 60.14
C VAL A 23 -40.42 17.41 59.59
N ALA A 24 -39.73 16.49 60.27
CA ALA A 24 -38.45 15.96 59.81
C ALA A 24 -38.57 15.23 58.46
N LEU A 25 -39.62 14.44 58.25
CA LEU A 25 -39.89 13.76 56.99
C LEU A 25 -40.19 14.76 55.86
N LEU A 26 -40.93 15.83 56.13
CA LEU A 26 -41.19 16.89 55.16
C LEU A 26 -39.91 17.63 54.75
N VAL A 27 -39.06 17.98 55.72
CA VAL A 27 -37.77 18.63 55.44
C VAL A 27 -36.87 17.69 54.63
N TRP A 28 -36.79 16.42 55.01
CA TRP A 28 -36.02 15.41 54.27
C TRP A 28 -36.53 15.25 52.83
N TRP A 29 -37.85 15.17 52.64
CA TRP A 29 -38.47 15.09 51.32
C TRP A 29 -38.13 16.29 50.43
N ILE A 30 -38.25 17.52 50.95
CA ILE A 30 -37.95 18.74 50.20
C ILE A 30 -36.46 18.79 49.83
N HIS A 31 -35.58 18.48 50.78
CA HIS A 31 -34.13 18.51 50.54
C HIS A 31 -33.70 17.43 49.54
N HIS A 32 -34.23 16.21 49.68
CA HIS A 32 -33.90 15.10 48.78
C HIS A 32 -34.42 15.34 47.36
N SER A 33 -35.66 15.79 47.22
CA SER A 33 -36.27 16.09 45.92
C SER A 33 -35.61 17.27 45.21
N GLY A 34 -35.25 18.34 45.94
CA GLY A 34 -34.50 19.46 45.38
C GLY A 34 -33.09 19.06 44.92
N TYR A 35 -32.39 18.24 45.71
CA TYR A 35 -31.05 17.73 45.35
C TYR A 35 -31.10 16.81 44.12
N SER A 36 -32.05 15.88 44.06
CA SER A 36 -32.18 14.96 42.92
C SER A 36 -32.52 15.69 41.63
N SER A 37 -33.46 16.65 41.67
CA SER A 37 -33.83 17.42 40.48
C SER A 37 -32.66 18.28 39.99
N GLY A 38 -31.97 18.97 40.90
CA GLY A 38 -30.77 19.75 40.54
C GLY A 38 -29.64 18.89 39.97
N ALA A 39 -29.43 17.68 40.51
CA ALA A 39 -28.45 16.74 40.00
C ALA A 39 -28.81 16.19 38.61
N HIS A 40 -30.10 15.94 38.35
CA HIS A 40 -30.59 15.50 37.04
C HIS A 40 -30.42 16.58 35.97
N ASP A 41 -30.82 17.83 36.26
CA ASP A 41 -30.67 18.95 35.32
C ASP A 41 -29.20 19.19 34.99
N LYS A 42 -28.31 19.12 36.00
CA LYS A 42 -26.87 19.23 35.79
C LYS A 42 -26.29 18.05 35.01
N GLY A 43 -26.79 16.84 35.24
CA GLY A 43 -26.43 15.65 34.46
C GLY A 43 -26.80 15.80 32.98
N LEU A 44 -28.01 16.26 32.69
CA LEU A 44 -28.48 16.52 31.34
C LEU A 44 -27.65 17.61 30.65
N GLU A 45 -27.49 18.77 31.29
CA GLU A 45 -26.70 19.89 30.77
C GLU A 45 -25.25 19.46 30.44
N TRP A 46 -24.63 18.67 31.32
CA TRP A 46 -23.28 18.16 31.10
C TRP A 46 -23.25 17.12 29.99
N SER A 47 -24.22 16.20 29.94
CA SER A 47 -24.32 15.18 28.89
C SER A 47 -24.48 15.80 27.50
N GLU A 48 -25.27 16.86 27.36
CA GLU A 48 -25.44 17.59 26.10
C GLU A 48 -24.13 18.25 25.64
N LYS A 49 -23.40 18.90 26.57
CA LYS A 49 -22.08 19.48 26.26
C LYS A 49 -21.10 18.42 25.78
N TRP A 50 -21.07 17.25 26.44
CA TRP A 50 -20.21 16.14 26.04
C TRP A 50 -20.62 15.53 24.71
N ASN A 51 -21.92 15.34 24.46
CA ASN A 51 -22.40 14.85 23.18
C ASN A 51 -22.04 15.82 22.04
N LYS A 52 -22.17 17.13 22.27
CA LYS A 52 -21.76 18.15 21.30
C LYS A 52 -20.25 18.07 21.02
N GLN A 53 -19.42 18.02 22.07
CA GLN A 53 -17.97 17.89 21.90
C GLN A 53 -17.56 16.57 21.24
N ALA A 54 -18.21 15.46 21.61
CA ALA A 54 -17.98 14.17 20.99
C ALA A 54 -18.35 14.17 19.51
N ALA A 55 -19.45 14.82 19.12
CA ALA A 55 -19.84 14.98 17.73
C ALA A 55 -18.85 15.87 16.96
N GLU A 56 -18.43 17.02 17.51
CA GLU A 56 -17.42 17.90 16.91
C GLU A 56 -16.09 17.15 16.69
N LEU A 57 -15.63 16.40 17.70
CA LEU A 57 -14.40 15.61 17.60
C LEU A 57 -14.54 14.43 16.62
N ALA A 58 -15.70 13.78 16.58
CA ALA A 58 -15.96 12.70 15.62
C ALA A 58 -15.92 13.21 14.17
N THR A 59 -16.52 14.37 13.90
CA THR A 59 -16.46 15.03 12.60
C THR A 59 -15.04 15.44 12.25
N ALA A 60 -14.34 16.15 13.14
CA ALA A 60 -12.95 16.55 12.91
C ALA A 60 -12.03 15.34 12.65
N ARG A 61 -12.25 14.23 13.34
CA ARG A 61 -11.54 12.98 13.10
C ARG A 61 -11.89 12.36 11.75
N ALA A 62 -13.17 12.34 11.37
CA ALA A 62 -13.61 11.80 10.08
C ALA A 62 -13.01 12.60 8.91
N ASP A 63 -13.00 13.92 9.02
CA ASP A 63 -12.40 14.82 8.02
C ASP A 63 -10.89 14.61 7.92
N ALA A 64 -10.18 14.53 9.06
CA ALA A 64 -8.75 14.27 9.09
C ALA A 64 -8.39 12.91 8.48
N VAL A 65 -9.18 11.86 8.75
CA VAL A 65 -8.98 10.52 8.16
C VAL A 65 -9.24 10.55 6.65
N THR A 66 -10.27 11.28 6.20
CA THR A 66 -10.59 11.40 4.78
C THR A 66 -9.47 12.10 4.03
N ALA A 67 -9.00 13.25 4.55
CA ALA A 67 -7.86 13.97 3.99
C ALA A 67 -6.59 13.12 3.94
N ALA A 68 -6.29 12.37 5.01
CA ALA A 68 -5.15 11.45 5.04
C ALA A 68 -5.27 10.32 3.99
N ARG A 69 -6.48 9.77 3.81
CA ARG A 69 -6.73 8.73 2.80
C ARG A 69 -6.58 9.25 1.38
N GLU A 70 -7.00 10.48 1.09
CA GLU A 70 -6.82 11.09 -0.23
C GLU A 70 -5.34 11.24 -0.58
N VAL A 71 -4.52 11.68 0.37
CA VAL A 71 -3.06 11.77 0.19
C VAL A 71 -2.46 10.39 -0.05
N GLU A 72 -2.85 9.40 0.74
CA GLU A 72 -2.38 8.02 0.57
C GLU A 72 -2.78 7.46 -0.80
N GLN A 73 -4.03 7.63 -1.23
CA GLN A 73 -4.50 7.18 -2.53
C GLN A 73 -3.73 7.83 -3.69
N ARG A 74 -3.43 9.13 -3.59
CA ARG A 74 -2.60 9.82 -4.59
C ARG A 74 -1.19 9.23 -4.66
N ARG A 75 -0.55 8.99 -3.52
CA ARG A 75 0.80 8.37 -3.46
C ARG A 75 0.80 6.95 -4.04
N GLN A 76 -0.21 6.15 -3.71
CA GLN A 76 -0.36 4.80 -4.26
C GLN A 76 -0.59 4.83 -5.77
N ALA A 77 -1.41 5.75 -6.28
CA ALA A 77 -1.65 5.89 -7.72
C ALA A 77 -0.37 6.26 -8.49
N ASP A 78 0.46 7.16 -7.94
CA ASP A 78 1.72 7.55 -8.58
C ASP A 78 2.73 6.40 -8.63
N ILE A 79 2.89 5.66 -7.52
CA ILE A 79 3.77 4.48 -7.48
C ILE A 79 3.25 3.37 -8.39
N GLU A 80 1.94 3.15 -8.43
CA GLU A 80 1.32 2.18 -9.32
C GLU A 80 1.59 2.50 -10.79
N LYS A 81 1.53 3.79 -11.17
CA LYS A 81 1.89 4.23 -12.51
C LYS A 81 3.36 3.94 -12.83
N VAL A 82 4.27 4.23 -11.90
CA VAL A 82 5.71 3.92 -12.07
C VAL A 82 5.91 2.41 -12.28
N ARG A 83 5.20 1.57 -11.53
CA ARG A 83 5.22 0.11 -11.69
C ARG A 83 4.75 -0.30 -13.09
N GLN A 84 3.59 0.17 -13.52
CA GLN A 84 3.03 -0.17 -14.83
C GLN A 84 3.96 0.24 -15.98
N ASP A 85 4.51 1.45 -15.92
CA ASP A 85 5.47 1.93 -16.92
C ASP A 85 6.73 1.07 -16.95
N ALA A 86 7.25 0.67 -15.78
CA ALA A 86 8.42 -0.20 -15.67
C ALA A 86 8.15 -1.61 -16.22
N GLU A 87 7.01 -2.21 -15.88
CA GLU A 87 6.60 -3.52 -16.42
C GLU A 87 6.47 -3.47 -17.95
N GLN A 88 5.90 -2.38 -18.48
CA GLN A 88 5.80 -2.20 -19.93
C GLN A 88 7.17 -2.05 -20.60
N GLU A 89 8.10 -1.30 -20.01
CA GLU A 89 9.46 -1.15 -20.54
C GLU A 89 10.23 -2.48 -20.51
N ILE A 90 10.11 -3.25 -19.42
CA ILE A 90 10.74 -4.58 -19.32
C ILE A 90 10.16 -5.52 -20.38
N ALA A 91 8.83 -5.55 -20.55
CA ALA A 91 8.19 -6.39 -21.56
C ALA A 91 8.64 -6.03 -22.99
N ARG A 92 8.80 -4.74 -23.28
CA ARG A 92 9.35 -4.27 -24.57
C ARG A 92 10.79 -4.75 -24.76
N ALA A 93 11.66 -4.54 -23.77
CA ALA A 93 13.05 -5.00 -23.83
C ALA A 93 13.16 -6.52 -24.02
N GLU A 94 12.28 -7.30 -23.37
CA GLU A 94 12.25 -8.76 -23.54
C GLU A 94 11.80 -9.19 -24.94
N SER A 95 10.81 -8.50 -25.50
CA SER A 95 10.34 -8.69 -26.87
C SER A 95 11.43 -8.34 -27.88
N ASP A 96 12.11 -7.20 -27.71
CA ASP A 96 13.19 -6.76 -28.59
C ASP A 96 14.37 -7.74 -28.53
N ALA A 97 14.73 -8.21 -27.34
CA ALA A 97 15.76 -9.24 -27.16
C ALA A 97 15.38 -10.57 -27.84
N ALA A 98 14.11 -10.97 -27.81
CA ALA A 98 13.62 -12.17 -28.49
C ALA A 98 13.68 -12.01 -30.03
N ALA A 99 13.28 -10.85 -30.54
CA ALA A 99 13.37 -10.53 -31.97
C ALA A 99 14.84 -10.52 -32.45
N ALA A 100 15.74 -9.89 -31.71
CA ALA A 100 17.17 -9.88 -31.99
C ALA A 100 17.76 -11.31 -32.00
N SER A 101 17.36 -12.14 -31.03
CA SER A 101 17.80 -13.55 -30.95
C SER A 101 17.35 -14.37 -32.17
N ALA A 102 16.13 -14.14 -32.67
CA ALA A 102 15.62 -14.82 -33.87
C ALA A 102 16.42 -14.41 -35.13
N VAL A 103 16.71 -13.12 -35.27
CA VAL A 103 17.54 -12.61 -36.37
C VAL A 103 18.97 -13.17 -36.28
N ALA A 104 19.58 -13.16 -35.10
CA ALA A 104 20.91 -13.71 -34.84
C ALA A 104 20.98 -15.20 -35.20
N ALA A 105 19.99 -16.01 -34.83
CA ALA A 105 19.93 -17.42 -35.18
C ALA A 105 19.95 -17.64 -36.71
N GLY A 106 19.18 -16.84 -37.46
CA GLY A 106 19.18 -16.86 -38.92
C GLY A 106 20.53 -16.44 -39.52
N LEU A 107 21.17 -15.41 -38.95
CA LEU A 107 22.50 -14.95 -39.37
C LEU A 107 23.57 -16.02 -39.14
N HIS A 108 23.59 -16.63 -37.95
CA HIS A 108 24.55 -17.68 -37.60
C HIS A 108 24.44 -18.88 -38.54
N GLU A 109 23.21 -19.26 -38.87
CA GLU A 109 22.96 -20.35 -39.80
C GLU A 109 23.43 -20.01 -41.23
N GLN A 110 23.20 -18.78 -41.70
CA GLN A 110 23.76 -18.33 -42.98
C GLN A 110 25.29 -18.28 -42.96
N ALA A 111 25.90 -17.82 -41.87
CA ALA A 111 27.35 -17.77 -41.69
C ALA A 111 27.97 -19.18 -41.72
N ARG A 112 27.36 -20.17 -41.04
CA ARG A 112 27.80 -21.57 -41.09
C ARG A 112 27.70 -22.15 -42.51
N ARG A 113 26.59 -21.90 -43.22
CA ARG A 113 26.44 -22.34 -44.63
C ARG A 113 27.47 -21.69 -45.55
N LEU A 114 27.81 -20.43 -45.34
CA LEU A 114 28.84 -19.74 -46.11
C LEU A 114 30.24 -20.31 -45.80
N ALA A 115 30.55 -20.52 -44.52
CA ALA A 115 31.81 -21.10 -44.07
C ALA A 115 32.03 -22.51 -44.63
N ALA A 116 30.99 -23.36 -44.62
CA ALA A 116 31.05 -24.70 -45.19
C ALA A 116 31.36 -24.67 -46.71
N ARG A 117 30.70 -23.77 -47.46
CA ARG A 117 30.95 -23.59 -48.90
C ARG A 117 32.35 -23.08 -49.19
N ALA A 118 32.82 -22.09 -48.43
CA ALA A 118 34.17 -21.53 -48.59
C ALA A 118 35.26 -22.61 -48.37
N ASN A 119 35.07 -23.48 -47.37
CA ASN A 119 35.95 -24.60 -47.09
C ASN A 119 35.99 -25.62 -48.26
N GLN A 120 34.85 -25.92 -48.88
CA GLN A 120 34.77 -26.78 -50.06
C GLN A 120 35.53 -26.19 -51.26
N CYS A 121 35.39 -24.89 -51.53
CA CYS A 121 36.10 -24.22 -52.63
C CYS A 121 37.62 -24.19 -52.44
N ALA A 122 38.10 -24.02 -51.20
CA ALA A 122 39.54 -24.00 -50.89
C ALA A 122 40.22 -25.37 -51.10
N SER A 123 39.44 -26.46 -51.14
CA SER A 123 39.95 -27.83 -51.30
C SER A 123 40.21 -28.23 -52.76
N HIS A 124 39.83 -27.40 -53.75
CA HIS A 124 39.85 -27.74 -55.19
C HIS A 124 41.08 -27.24 -55.98
N THR A 125 42.09 -26.65 -55.33
CA THR A 125 43.33 -26.26 -56.02
C THR A 125 44.36 -27.38 -55.90
N GLY A 126 44.97 -27.80 -57.00
CA GLY A 126 45.89 -28.96 -57.12
C GLY A 126 47.23 -28.83 -56.38
N SER A 127 47.24 -28.30 -55.16
CA SER A 127 48.39 -28.18 -54.28
C SER A 127 48.34 -29.25 -53.18
N ALA A 128 49.52 -29.59 -52.64
CA ALA A 128 49.72 -30.66 -51.66
C ALA A 128 48.68 -30.62 -50.52
N GLN A 129 48.13 -31.79 -50.17
CA GLN A 129 47.11 -31.98 -49.14
C GLN A 129 47.50 -31.24 -47.84
N PRO A 130 46.83 -30.14 -47.48
CA PRO A 130 47.03 -29.52 -46.18
C PRO A 130 46.58 -30.50 -45.10
N GLY A 131 47.28 -30.54 -43.96
CA GLY A 131 46.85 -31.35 -42.82
C GLY A 131 45.43 -30.99 -42.36
N GLU A 132 44.72 -31.94 -41.74
CA GLU A 132 43.32 -31.82 -41.25
C GLU A 132 43.03 -30.47 -40.56
N THR A 133 44.00 -29.98 -39.77
CA THR A 133 43.95 -28.74 -38.99
C THR A 133 44.01 -27.44 -39.82
N ALA A 134 44.57 -27.49 -41.03
CA ALA A 134 44.66 -26.32 -41.92
C ALA A 134 43.39 -26.09 -42.75
N ARG A 135 42.42 -27.03 -42.73
CA ARG A 135 41.29 -27.03 -43.66
C ARG A 135 40.14 -26.09 -43.30
N GLN A 136 39.87 -25.74 -42.04
CA GLN A 136 38.54 -25.19 -41.70
C GLN A 136 38.49 -23.83 -40.96
N PRO A 137 39.35 -22.84 -41.26
CA PRO A 137 39.35 -21.56 -40.54
C PRO A 137 38.00 -20.83 -40.61
N ALA A 138 37.29 -20.92 -41.74
CA ALA A 138 35.98 -20.29 -41.90
C ALA A 138 34.91 -20.88 -40.96
N VAL A 139 34.95 -22.19 -40.70
CA VAL A 139 33.99 -22.88 -39.81
C VAL A 139 34.22 -22.46 -38.37
N VAL A 140 35.48 -22.39 -37.94
CA VAL A 140 35.86 -21.91 -36.61
C VAL A 140 35.43 -20.46 -36.40
N LEU A 141 35.63 -19.59 -37.39
CA LEU A 141 35.19 -18.19 -37.30
C LEU A 141 33.66 -18.07 -37.19
N ALA A 142 32.89 -18.89 -37.92
CA ALA A 142 31.43 -18.90 -37.81
C ALA A 142 30.95 -19.37 -36.43
N ASP A 143 31.62 -20.36 -35.82
CA ASP A 143 31.34 -20.81 -34.45
C ASP A 143 31.68 -19.74 -33.41
N LEU A 144 32.87 -19.14 -33.51
CA LEU A 144 33.29 -18.06 -32.61
C LEU A 144 32.37 -16.85 -32.70
N LEU A 145 31.95 -16.45 -33.92
CA LEU A 145 30.96 -15.40 -34.12
C LEU A 145 29.66 -15.75 -33.40
N SER A 146 29.16 -16.98 -33.58
CA SER A 146 27.91 -17.43 -32.95
C SER A 146 27.97 -17.36 -31.43
N ARG A 147 29.09 -17.78 -30.83
CA ARG A 147 29.29 -17.76 -29.37
C ARG A 147 29.46 -16.35 -28.82
N ALA A 148 30.20 -15.51 -29.55
CA ALA A 148 30.42 -14.11 -29.17
C ALA A 148 29.10 -13.32 -29.21
N ASP A 149 28.33 -13.47 -30.28
CA ASP A 149 27.04 -12.80 -30.45
C ASP A 149 26.00 -13.29 -29.43
N ALA A 150 25.91 -14.61 -29.20
CA ALA A 150 25.04 -15.16 -28.16
C ALA A 150 25.36 -14.57 -26.77
N ARG A 151 26.65 -14.46 -26.43
CA ARG A 151 27.07 -13.85 -25.16
C ARG A 151 26.77 -12.35 -25.10
N ALA A 152 26.94 -11.63 -26.21
CA ALA A 152 26.57 -10.22 -26.31
C ALA A 152 25.05 -10.03 -26.12
N GLY A 153 24.22 -10.91 -26.69
CA GLY A 153 22.77 -10.90 -26.52
C GLY A 153 22.33 -11.15 -25.08
N GLU A 154 22.95 -12.11 -24.38
CA GLU A 154 22.70 -12.34 -22.95
C GLU A 154 23.02 -11.10 -22.10
N LEU A 155 24.16 -10.46 -22.38
CA LEU A 155 24.57 -9.24 -21.68
C LEU A 155 23.62 -8.08 -21.99
N ALA A 156 23.24 -7.87 -23.25
CA ALA A 156 22.29 -6.85 -23.65
C ALA A 156 20.96 -7.01 -22.92
N ARG A 157 20.38 -8.22 -22.91
CA ARG A 157 19.15 -8.52 -22.16
C ARG A 157 19.28 -8.21 -20.67
N ALA A 158 20.42 -8.56 -20.05
CA ALA A 158 20.65 -8.28 -18.64
C ALA A 158 20.75 -6.77 -18.36
N TYR A 159 21.46 -6.02 -19.22
CA TYR A 159 21.61 -4.57 -19.08
C TYR A 159 20.32 -3.81 -19.36
N ASP A 160 19.54 -4.21 -20.36
CA ASP A 160 18.25 -3.58 -20.65
C ASP A 160 17.28 -3.74 -19.47
N ARG A 161 17.22 -4.94 -18.88
CA ARG A 161 16.45 -5.17 -17.66
C ARG A 161 16.95 -4.33 -16.49
N ALA A 162 18.26 -4.34 -16.24
CA ALA A 162 18.86 -3.55 -15.16
C ALA A 162 18.58 -2.05 -15.32
N ARG A 163 18.67 -1.54 -16.56
CA ARG A 163 18.36 -0.15 -16.89
C ARG A 163 16.89 0.18 -16.65
N ALA A 164 15.96 -0.65 -17.12
CA ALA A 164 14.54 -0.44 -16.89
C ALA A 164 14.21 -0.43 -15.38
N SER A 165 14.76 -1.38 -14.62
CA SER A 165 14.62 -1.40 -13.16
C SER A 165 15.24 -0.17 -12.48
N GLY A 166 16.41 0.28 -12.93
CA GLY A 166 17.06 1.49 -12.40
C GLY A 166 16.22 2.75 -12.64
N LEU A 167 15.72 2.94 -13.86
CA LEU A 167 14.83 4.06 -14.21
C LEU A 167 13.51 4.02 -13.43
N ALA A 168 13.00 2.83 -13.12
CA ALA A 168 11.82 2.68 -12.28
C ALA A 168 12.10 3.14 -10.84
N CYS A 169 13.25 2.76 -10.27
CA CYS A 169 13.67 3.22 -8.94
C CYS A 169 13.84 4.75 -8.88
N GLU A 170 14.48 5.34 -9.90
CA GLU A 170 14.63 6.79 -10.00
C GLU A 170 13.27 7.49 -10.08
N ARG A 171 12.35 7.00 -10.94
CA ARG A 171 11.00 7.56 -11.06
C ARG A 171 10.19 7.43 -9.77
N ALA A 172 10.27 6.28 -9.08
CA ALA A 172 9.61 6.08 -7.79
C ALA A 172 10.16 7.03 -6.71
N TYR A 173 11.47 7.26 -6.70
CA TYR A 173 12.05 8.26 -5.79
C TYR A 173 11.59 9.67 -6.15
N HIS A 174 11.59 10.02 -7.44
CA HIS A 174 11.12 11.32 -7.92
C HIS A 174 9.66 11.59 -7.53
N SER A 175 8.76 10.59 -7.62
CA SER A 175 7.37 10.76 -7.21
C SER A 175 7.21 11.02 -5.71
N LEU A 176 8.15 10.59 -4.87
CA LEU A 176 8.14 10.88 -3.43
C LEU A 176 8.60 12.30 -3.11
N ILE A 177 9.57 12.83 -3.85
CA ILE A 177 10.14 14.16 -3.59
C ILE A 177 9.41 15.30 -4.31
N SER A 178 8.73 15.02 -5.44
CA SER A 178 7.98 16.04 -6.19
C SER A 178 6.61 16.35 -5.59
N GLN A 179 6.21 15.66 -4.53
CA GLN A 179 4.95 15.86 -3.80
C GLN A 179 5.10 16.67 -2.50
N GLN A 180 6.30 17.16 -2.18
CA GLN A 180 6.53 18.15 -1.10
C GLN A 180 6.26 19.56 -1.61
#